data_AF-A0A257X7K3-F1
#
_entry.id   AF-A0A257X7K3-F1
#
_cell.length_a   1.000
_cell.length_b   1.000
_cell.length_c   1.000
_cell.angle_alpha   90.00
_cell.angle_beta   90.00
_cell.angle_gamma   90.00
#
_symmetry.space_group_name_H-M   'P 1'
#
loop_
_entity.id
_entity.type
_entity.pdbx_description
1 polymer ?
#
loop_
_entity_poly.entity_id
_entity_poly.type
_entity_poly.pdbx_seq_one_letter_code
_entity_poly.pdbx_strand_id
1 'polypeptide(L)'
;LQPAESTIKELPLLESSDEVVQALALLDQYWKTESWKERVPLVAHSDRVAALMKDFYETQRGKDPVPGGLISKARYQINGTEILYFSYTSNRPTGSLEIAMLRAPEGKFLIDWESLTGYGEMSFQDLRTERPTKPVLMRAYVRLFEYYNFEFSDSKKYLCIKLMSENGESSLLSARCAVKPVREIGQSHRPALAQSALKRIDRRIPPVSCSSKAGNLIRRRDRSLPRGSQ
;
A
#
# COMPACT_ATOMS: atom_id res chain seq x y z
N LEU A 1 18.14 14.29 -10.34
CA LEU A 1 17.63 13.08 -11.02
C LEU A 1 16.18 13.32 -11.43
N GLN A 2 15.90 13.35 -12.72
CA GLN A 2 14.52 13.25 -13.20
C GLN A 2 13.99 11.87 -12.79
N PRO A 3 12.76 11.75 -12.24
CA PRO A 3 12.17 10.43 -12.04
C PRO A 3 12.00 9.80 -13.42
N ALA A 4 12.60 8.64 -13.65
CA ALA A 4 12.37 7.86 -14.86
C ALA A 4 10.86 7.65 -15.02
N GLU A 5 10.33 7.90 -16.22
CA GLU A 5 8.93 7.64 -16.51
C GLU A 5 8.67 6.13 -16.35
N SER A 6 7.80 5.79 -15.41
CA SER A 6 7.38 4.41 -15.21
C SER A 6 6.57 3.97 -16.43
N THR A 7 7.04 2.95 -17.14
CA THR A 7 6.32 2.40 -18.30
C THR A 7 5.48 1.22 -17.84
N ILE A 8 4.18 1.28 -18.07
CA ILE A 8 3.23 0.19 -17.79
C ILE A 8 2.56 -0.17 -19.12
N LYS A 9 2.61 -1.44 -19.50
CA LYS A 9 1.94 -1.96 -20.69
C LYS A 9 1.12 -3.18 -20.30
N GLU A 10 -0.13 -3.24 -20.72
CA GLU A 10 -0.93 -4.47 -20.66
C GLU A 10 -0.50 -5.39 -21.81
N LEU A 11 -0.29 -6.66 -21.47
CA LEU A 11 0.10 -7.70 -22.41
C LEU A 11 -1.08 -8.65 -22.64
N PRO A 12 -1.18 -9.28 -23.82
CA PRO A 12 -2.20 -10.28 -24.05
C PRO A 12 -2.06 -11.44 -23.05
N LEU A 13 -3.20 -11.89 -22.51
CA LEU A 13 -3.28 -13.02 -21.60
C LEU A 13 -4.11 -14.13 -22.25
N LEU A 14 -3.48 -15.28 -22.49
CA LEU A 14 -4.20 -16.51 -22.81
C LEU A 14 -4.52 -17.23 -21.51
N GLU A 15 -5.78 -17.20 -21.06
CA GLU A 15 -6.18 -17.75 -19.77
C GLU A 15 -5.94 -19.25 -19.62
N SER A 16 -5.96 -19.99 -20.72
CA SER A 16 -5.71 -21.43 -20.77
C SER A 16 -4.23 -21.79 -20.94
N SER A 17 -3.33 -20.80 -20.99
CA SER A 17 -1.90 -21.07 -21.10
C SER A 17 -1.37 -21.79 -19.87
N ASP A 18 -0.38 -22.67 -20.08
CA ASP A 18 0.27 -23.42 -19.01
C ASP A 18 0.80 -22.51 -17.89
N GLU A 19 1.29 -21.31 -18.23
CA GLU A 19 1.79 -20.34 -17.26
C GLU A 19 0.70 -19.88 -16.29
N VAL A 20 -0.51 -19.65 -16.78
CA VAL A 20 -1.65 -19.22 -15.94
C VAL A 20 -2.15 -20.36 -15.08
N VAL A 21 -2.24 -21.57 -15.66
CA VAL A 21 -2.66 -22.77 -14.92
C VAL A 21 -1.67 -23.08 -13.79
N GLN A 22 -0.37 -23.02 -14.07
CA GLN A 22 0.68 -23.23 -13.06
C GLN A 22 0.67 -22.16 -11.98
N ALA A 23 0.46 -20.89 -12.35
CA ALA A 23 0.37 -19.79 -11.39
C ALA A 23 -0.83 -19.95 -10.43
N LEU A 24 -2.00 -20.33 -10.95
CA LEU A 24 -3.18 -20.62 -10.12
C LEU A 24 -2.96 -21.81 -9.19
N ALA A 25 -2.30 -22.87 -9.68
CA ALA A 25 -1.95 -24.03 -8.86
C ALA A 25 -0.94 -23.66 -7.74
N LEU A 26 0.03 -22.80 -8.04
CA LEU A 26 0.98 -22.29 -7.05
C LEU A 26 0.28 -21.46 -5.97
N LEU A 27 -0.70 -20.63 -6.35
CA LEU A 27 -1.50 -19.87 -5.39
C LEU A 27 -2.32 -20.80 -4.48
N ASP A 28 -2.98 -21.81 -5.05
CA ASP A 28 -3.70 -22.82 -4.28
C ASP A 28 -2.77 -23.57 -3.30
N GLN A 29 -1.56 -23.93 -3.74
CA GLN A 29 -0.53 -24.50 -2.87
C GLN A 29 -0.17 -23.54 -1.73
N TYR A 30 0.13 -22.28 -2.05
CA TYR A 30 0.49 -21.27 -1.04
C TYR A 30 -0.58 -21.12 0.05
N TRP A 31 -1.85 -21.10 -0.33
CA TRP A 31 -2.97 -20.97 0.63
C TRP A 31 -3.16 -22.20 1.51
N LYS A 32 -2.84 -23.40 1.00
CA LYS A 32 -2.92 -24.65 1.75
C LYS A 32 -1.72 -24.88 2.67
N THR A 33 -0.57 -24.30 2.33
CA THR A 33 0.63 -24.36 3.18
C THR A 33 0.42 -23.46 4.40
N GLU A 34 0.50 -24.01 5.62
CA GLU A 34 0.33 -23.21 6.85
C GLU A 34 1.64 -22.54 7.31
N SER A 35 2.76 -23.24 7.12
CA SER A 35 4.06 -22.78 7.60
C SER A 35 4.66 -21.75 6.65
N TRP A 36 5.02 -20.58 7.18
CA TRP A 36 5.73 -19.56 6.39
C TRP A 36 7.05 -20.09 5.82
N LYS A 37 7.73 -21.01 6.52
CA LYS A 37 8.99 -21.62 6.08
C LYS A 37 8.82 -22.45 4.82
N GLU A 38 7.69 -23.15 4.71
CA GLU A 38 7.33 -23.97 3.55
C GLU A 38 6.81 -23.12 2.38
N ARG A 39 6.38 -21.88 2.64
CA ARG A 39 6.00 -20.91 1.61
C ARG A 39 7.18 -20.20 0.97
N VAL A 40 8.34 -20.15 1.61
CA VAL A 40 9.58 -19.53 1.07
C VAL A 40 9.90 -19.95 -0.38
N PRO A 41 9.83 -21.24 -0.78
CA PRO A 41 10.10 -21.62 -2.19
C PRO A 41 9.01 -21.18 -3.18
N LEU A 42 7.84 -20.73 -2.71
CA LEU A 42 6.72 -20.31 -3.56
C LEU A 42 6.74 -18.81 -3.89
N VAL A 43 7.66 -18.06 -3.27
CA VAL A 43 7.72 -16.59 -3.37
C VAL A 43 8.93 -16.13 -4.18
N ALA A 44 8.76 -15.03 -4.88
CA ALA A 44 9.84 -14.40 -5.62
C ALA A 44 10.90 -13.84 -4.66
N HIS A 45 12.18 -13.88 -5.07
CA HIS A 45 13.30 -13.42 -4.25
C HIS A 45 13.37 -14.07 -2.87
N SER A 46 13.10 -15.37 -2.80
CA SER A 46 13.01 -16.17 -1.57
C SER A 46 14.18 -15.96 -0.61
N ASP A 47 15.43 -15.94 -1.11
CA ASP A 47 16.64 -15.72 -0.28
C ASP A 47 16.61 -14.41 0.51
N ARG A 48 16.09 -13.34 -0.12
CA ARG A 48 15.95 -12.02 0.52
C ARG A 48 14.72 -11.99 1.42
N VAL A 49 13.60 -12.52 0.93
CA VAL A 49 12.29 -12.35 1.55
C VAL A 49 12.10 -13.27 2.77
N ALA A 50 12.83 -14.38 2.88
CA ALA A 50 12.74 -15.30 4.01
C ALA A 50 12.94 -14.61 5.38
N ALA A 51 13.89 -13.68 5.48
CA ALA A 51 14.10 -12.91 6.71
C ALA A 51 12.92 -11.98 7.04
N LEU A 52 12.31 -11.38 6.00
CA LEU A 52 11.13 -10.51 6.14
C LEU A 52 9.88 -11.32 6.50
N MET A 53 9.71 -12.51 5.94
CA MET A 53 8.63 -13.44 6.29
C MET A 53 8.74 -13.84 7.76
N LYS A 54 9.95 -14.20 8.21
CA LYS A 54 10.20 -14.51 9.62
C LYS A 54 9.75 -13.37 10.52
N ASP A 55 10.22 -12.16 10.23
CA ASP A 55 9.85 -10.96 10.98
C ASP A 55 8.33 -10.73 11.00
N PHE A 56 7.69 -10.78 9.83
CA PHE A 56 6.25 -10.58 9.70
C PHE A 56 5.43 -11.58 10.51
N TYR A 57 5.68 -12.89 10.36
CA TYR A 57 4.85 -13.92 11.00
C TYR A 57 5.22 -14.15 12.47
N GLU A 58 6.50 -14.07 12.83
CA GLU A 58 6.97 -14.41 14.18
C GLU A 58 7.03 -13.18 15.10
N THR A 59 7.55 -12.05 14.60
CA THR A 59 7.72 -10.82 15.39
C THR A 59 6.48 -9.95 15.34
N GLN A 60 6.03 -9.56 14.14
CA GLN A 60 4.89 -8.66 13.96
C GLN A 60 3.53 -9.37 14.17
N ARG A 61 3.52 -10.71 14.23
CA ARG A 61 2.30 -11.54 14.30
C ARG A 61 1.32 -11.23 13.16
N GLY A 62 1.87 -10.86 12.01
CA GLY A 62 1.14 -10.60 10.79
C GLY A 62 0.37 -11.84 10.31
N LYS A 63 -0.74 -11.58 9.63
CA LYS A 63 -1.59 -12.61 9.04
C LYS A 63 -1.73 -12.35 7.56
N ASP A 64 -1.84 -13.43 6.79
CA ASP A 64 -2.15 -13.30 5.39
C ASP A 64 -3.56 -12.76 5.18
N PRO A 65 -3.78 -12.03 4.08
CA PRO A 65 -5.14 -11.70 3.67
C PRO A 65 -5.91 -12.96 3.31
N VAL A 66 -7.23 -12.93 3.50
CA VAL A 66 -8.10 -14.04 3.11
C VAL A 66 -8.60 -13.76 1.68
N PRO A 67 -8.26 -14.61 0.69
CA PRO A 67 -8.83 -14.52 -0.64
C PRO A 67 -10.27 -15.07 -0.66
N GLY A 68 -11.15 -14.42 -1.41
CA GLY A 68 -12.46 -14.94 -1.79
C GLY A 68 -12.43 -15.48 -3.22
N GLY A 69 -13.43 -15.10 -4.03
CA GLY A 69 -13.52 -15.51 -5.43
C GLY A 69 -12.58 -14.72 -6.34
N LEU A 70 -12.01 -15.39 -7.35
CA LEU A 70 -11.22 -14.74 -8.40
C LEU A 70 -12.11 -13.81 -9.21
N ILE A 71 -11.73 -12.54 -9.32
CA ILE A 71 -12.43 -11.48 -10.06
C ILE A 71 -11.86 -11.35 -11.47
N SER A 72 -10.53 -11.26 -11.59
CA SER A 72 -9.87 -11.04 -12.87
C SER A 72 -8.44 -11.53 -12.89
N LYS A 73 -7.94 -11.73 -14.11
CA LYS A 73 -6.55 -12.06 -14.42
C LYS A 73 -6.05 -11.02 -15.43
N ALA A 74 -4.80 -10.62 -15.31
CA ALA A 74 -4.18 -9.72 -16.27
C ALA A 74 -2.68 -9.98 -16.36
N ARG A 75 -2.06 -9.53 -17.45
CA ARG A 75 -0.62 -9.61 -17.67
C ARG A 75 -0.10 -8.22 -17.97
N TYR A 76 0.98 -7.83 -17.31
CA TYR A 76 1.58 -6.52 -17.50
C TYR A 76 3.08 -6.62 -17.73
N GLN A 77 3.61 -5.61 -18.39
CA GLN A 77 5.03 -5.27 -18.36
C GLN A 77 5.19 -3.93 -17.64
N ILE A 78 5.87 -3.94 -16.51
CA ILE A 78 6.17 -2.74 -15.72
C ILE A 78 7.68 -2.56 -15.68
N ASN A 79 8.19 -1.49 -16.32
CA ASN A 79 9.62 -1.19 -16.39
C ASN A 79 10.48 -2.37 -16.88
N GLY A 80 9.97 -3.14 -17.85
CA GLY A 80 10.64 -4.32 -18.39
C GLY A 80 10.38 -5.61 -17.60
N THR A 81 9.83 -5.54 -16.40
CA THR A 81 9.44 -6.71 -15.61
C THR A 81 8.07 -7.18 -16.02
N GLU A 82 7.97 -8.46 -16.38
CA GLU A 82 6.70 -9.11 -16.63
C GLU A 82 6.01 -9.52 -15.33
N ILE A 83 4.72 -9.24 -15.24
CA ILE A 83 3.90 -9.49 -14.06
C ILE A 83 2.64 -10.21 -14.51
N LEU A 84 2.38 -11.38 -13.91
CA LEU A 84 1.07 -12.00 -13.94
C LEU A 84 0.30 -11.54 -12.71
N TYR A 85 -0.93 -11.10 -12.93
CA TYR A 85 -1.68 -10.35 -11.94
C TYR A 85 -3.07 -10.96 -11.74
N PHE A 86 -3.46 -11.16 -10.49
CA PHE A 86 -4.75 -11.71 -10.11
C PHE A 86 -5.46 -10.79 -9.12
N SER A 87 -6.75 -10.54 -9.33
CA SER A 87 -7.60 -9.85 -8.37
C SER A 87 -8.61 -10.84 -7.80
N TYR A 88 -8.73 -10.88 -6.47
CA TYR A 88 -9.69 -11.69 -5.73
C TYR A 88 -10.60 -10.77 -4.91
N THR A 89 -11.81 -11.22 -4.58
CA THR A 89 -12.57 -10.56 -3.50
C THR A 89 -11.83 -10.75 -2.18
N SER A 90 -11.96 -9.80 -1.25
CA SER A 90 -11.26 -9.89 0.04
C SER A 90 -11.94 -9.06 1.12
N ASN A 91 -11.62 -9.35 2.38
CA ASN A 91 -11.98 -8.54 3.54
C ASN A 91 -11.12 -7.28 3.71
N ARG A 92 -10.17 -7.03 2.80
CA ARG A 92 -9.37 -5.80 2.79
C ARG A 92 -10.25 -4.54 2.60
N PRO A 93 -9.79 -3.35 3.01
CA PRO A 93 -10.56 -2.10 2.89
C PRO A 93 -10.96 -1.70 1.45
N THR A 94 -10.27 -2.25 0.44
CA THR A 94 -10.60 -2.05 -0.98
C THR A 94 -11.69 -3.01 -1.48
N GLY A 95 -12.05 -4.04 -0.71
CA GLY A 95 -12.92 -5.14 -1.13
C GLY A 95 -12.23 -6.16 -2.04
N SER A 96 -10.96 -5.95 -2.35
CA SER A 96 -10.16 -6.79 -3.24
C SER A 96 -8.79 -7.12 -2.66
N LEU A 97 -8.28 -8.30 -3.01
CA LEU A 97 -6.90 -8.72 -2.81
C LEU A 97 -6.24 -8.80 -4.18
N GLU A 98 -5.15 -8.06 -4.31
CA GLU A 98 -4.36 -7.96 -5.52
C GLU A 98 -3.09 -8.77 -5.35
N ILE A 99 -2.85 -9.70 -6.26
CA ILE A 99 -1.69 -10.60 -6.20
C ILE A 99 -0.87 -10.41 -7.47
N ALA A 100 0.35 -9.92 -7.28
CA ALA A 100 1.35 -9.87 -8.33
C ALA A 100 2.24 -11.11 -8.25
N MET A 101 2.55 -11.68 -9.41
CA MET A 101 3.51 -12.76 -9.55
C MET A 101 4.61 -12.32 -10.53
N LEU A 102 5.85 -12.57 -10.15
CA LEU A 102 7.04 -12.16 -10.88
C LEU A 102 7.67 -13.37 -11.55
N ARG A 103 8.18 -13.19 -12.78
CA ARG A 103 8.91 -14.26 -13.46
C ARG A 103 10.28 -14.45 -12.83
N ALA A 104 10.53 -15.65 -12.32
CA ALA A 104 11.82 -16.08 -11.79
C ALA A 104 12.80 -16.39 -12.93
N PRO A 105 14.13 -16.43 -12.68
CA PRO A 105 15.14 -16.75 -13.70
C PRO A 105 14.89 -18.08 -14.44
N GLU A 106 14.33 -19.07 -13.75
CA GLU A 106 13.91 -20.37 -14.28
C GLU A 106 12.65 -20.31 -15.17
N GLY A 107 12.09 -19.12 -15.38
CA GLY A 107 10.96 -18.86 -16.27
C GLY A 107 9.58 -19.06 -15.63
N LYS A 108 9.49 -19.55 -14.40
CA LYS A 108 8.21 -19.74 -13.69
C LYS A 108 7.77 -18.45 -12.98
N PHE A 109 6.47 -18.25 -12.83
CA PHE A 109 5.93 -17.16 -12.01
C PHE A 109 5.92 -17.56 -10.54
N LEU A 110 6.44 -16.69 -9.67
CA LEU A 110 6.43 -16.83 -8.21
C LEU A 110 5.72 -15.64 -7.56
N ILE A 111 5.20 -15.84 -6.36
CA ILE A 111 4.37 -14.84 -5.66
C ILE A 111 5.23 -13.66 -5.17
N ASP A 112 4.84 -12.43 -5.48
CA ASP A 112 5.37 -11.25 -4.78
C ASP A 112 4.74 -11.15 -3.38
N TRP A 113 5.36 -11.82 -2.42
CA TRP A 113 4.87 -11.93 -1.06
C TRP A 113 4.74 -10.57 -0.36
N GLU A 114 5.68 -9.65 -0.57
CA GLU A 114 5.64 -8.35 0.12
C GLU A 114 4.42 -7.54 -0.32
N SER A 115 4.04 -7.62 -1.60
CA SER A 115 2.82 -6.99 -2.11
C SER A 115 1.56 -7.76 -1.68
N LEU A 116 1.60 -9.09 -1.64
CA LEU A 116 0.50 -9.94 -1.18
C LEU A 116 0.12 -9.67 0.27
N THR A 117 1.09 -9.60 1.18
CA THR A 117 0.84 -9.33 2.60
C THR A 117 0.67 -7.84 2.87
N GLY A 118 1.31 -6.99 2.06
CA GLY A 118 1.44 -5.57 2.38
C GLY A 118 2.55 -5.31 3.39
N TYR A 119 3.59 -6.15 3.41
CA TYR A 119 4.71 -6.05 4.35
C TYR A 119 5.29 -4.63 4.42
N GLY A 120 5.45 -4.13 5.64
CA GLY A 120 6.22 -2.95 6.00
C GLY A 120 7.19 -3.27 7.13
N GLU A 121 8.23 -2.46 7.28
CA GLU A 121 9.24 -2.64 8.33
C GLU A 121 8.67 -2.43 9.75
N MET A 122 7.54 -1.74 9.87
CA MET A 122 6.80 -1.56 11.11
C MET A 122 5.33 -1.26 10.84
N SER A 123 4.49 -1.30 11.89
CA SER A 123 3.09 -0.93 11.76
C SER A 123 2.89 0.58 11.63
N PHE A 124 1.75 1.00 11.09
CA PHE A 124 1.35 2.42 11.07
C PHE A 124 1.16 3.02 12.47
N GLN A 125 0.86 2.18 13.47
CA GLN A 125 0.71 2.61 14.86
C GLN A 125 2.09 2.89 15.48
N ASP A 126 3.05 2.00 15.26
CA ASP A 126 4.40 2.15 15.78
C ASP A 126 5.10 3.34 15.10
N LEU A 127 4.91 3.51 13.79
CA LEU A 127 5.42 4.69 13.06
C LEU A 127 4.95 6.01 13.70
N ARG A 128 3.69 6.10 14.12
CA ARG A 128 3.13 7.30 14.78
C ARG A 128 3.66 7.51 16.19
N THR A 129 3.92 6.40 16.90
CA THR A 129 4.29 6.39 18.32
C THR A 129 5.79 6.62 18.48
N GLU A 130 6.61 5.85 17.78
CA GLU A 130 8.06 5.84 17.89
C GLU A 130 8.71 6.99 17.11
N ARG A 131 8.06 7.46 16.04
CA ARG A 131 8.54 8.57 15.18
C ARG A 131 10.03 8.39 14.80
N PRO A 132 10.36 7.29 14.10
CA PRO A 132 11.74 6.95 13.79
C PRO A 132 12.42 8.09 13.06
N THR A 133 13.66 8.38 13.48
CA THR A 133 14.51 9.40 12.84
C THR A 133 15.16 8.88 11.56
N LYS A 134 15.24 7.56 11.42
CA LYS A 134 15.65 6.88 10.20
C LYS A 134 14.42 6.57 9.35
N PRO A 135 14.50 6.71 8.03
CA PRO A 135 13.37 6.39 7.20
C PRO A 135 13.06 4.89 7.21
N VAL A 136 11.75 4.58 7.21
CA VAL A 136 11.23 3.21 7.18
C VAL A 136 10.42 2.96 5.92
N LEU A 137 10.44 1.72 5.43
CA LEU A 137 9.63 1.26 4.31
C LEU A 137 8.23 0.88 4.79
N MET A 138 7.22 1.50 4.19
CA MET A 138 5.81 1.24 4.45
C MET A 138 5.10 0.89 3.14
N ARG A 139 4.20 -0.08 3.17
CA ARG A 139 3.22 -0.31 2.10
C ARG A 139 1.85 0.18 2.54
N ALA A 140 1.16 0.86 1.63
CA ALA A 140 -0.06 1.57 1.96
C ALA A 140 -1.06 1.53 0.81
N TYR A 141 -2.34 1.46 1.14
CA TYR A 141 -3.38 1.86 0.22
C TYR A 141 -3.44 3.37 0.12
N VAL A 142 -3.55 3.88 -1.09
CA VAL A 142 -3.63 5.31 -1.36
C VAL A 142 -5.04 5.64 -1.84
N ARG A 143 -5.68 6.61 -1.19
CA ARG A 143 -6.90 7.23 -1.70
C ARG A 143 -6.68 8.72 -1.87
N LEU A 144 -7.24 9.29 -2.93
CA LEU A 144 -7.36 10.74 -3.04
C LEU A 144 -8.24 11.24 -1.91
N PHE A 145 -7.88 12.40 -1.36
CA PHE A 145 -8.61 13.03 -0.28
C PHE A 145 -8.71 14.53 -0.52
N GLU A 146 -9.71 15.16 0.09
CA GLU A 146 -10.06 16.55 -0.19
C GLU A 146 -9.79 17.48 0.98
N TYR A 147 -9.31 16.94 2.11
CA TYR A 147 -8.96 17.73 3.28
C TYR A 147 -7.52 18.20 3.22
N TYR A 148 -7.33 19.50 3.07
CA TYR A 148 -6.02 20.15 3.09
C TYR A 148 -5.85 20.97 4.36
N ASN A 149 -4.70 20.81 5.03
CA ASN A 149 -4.37 21.59 6.22
C ASN A 149 -3.61 22.86 5.83
N PHE A 150 -4.02 24.01 6.38
CA PHE A 150 -3.30 25.29 6.36
C PHE A 150 -2.67 25.66 4.99
N GLU A 151 -1.33 25.61 4.93
CA GLU A 151 -0.47 26.00 3.81
C GLU A 151 -0.62 25.11 2.56
N PHE A 152 -1.32 23.98 2.68
CA PHE A 152 -1.52 23.02 1.60
C PHE A 152 -2.88 23.14 0.89
N SER A 153 -3.67 24.19 1.15
CA SER A 153 -5.04 24.36 0.63
C SER A 153 -5.18 24.54 -0.89
N ASP A 154 -4.09 24.83 -1.60
CA ASP A 154 -4.12 24.99 -3.05
C ASP A 154 -4.11 23.63 -3.78
N SER A 155 -5.30 23.12 -4.11
CA SER A 155 -5.47 21.86 -4.85
C SER A 155 -4.89 21.90 -6.27
N LYS A 156 -4.59 23.08 -6.81
CA LYS A 156 -3.84 23.24 -8.07
C LYS A 156 -2.33 23.19 -7.87
N LYS A 157 -1.83 23.04 -6.65
CA LYS A 157 -0.40 22.86 -6.32
C LYS A 157 -0.11 21.57 -5.55
N TYR A 158 -1.11 21.09 -4.81
CA TYR A 158 -0.96 19.98 -3.89
C TYR A 158 -1.96 18.87 -4.21
N LEU A 159 -1.47 17.64 -4.20
CA LEU A 159 -2.31 16.45 -4.20
C LEU A 159 -2.44 15.97 -2.75
N CYS A 160 -3.65 15.98 -2.20
CA CYS A 160 -3.89 15.37 -0.89
C CYS A 160 -4.21 13.88 -1.06
N ILE A 161 -3.48 13.07 -0.32
CA ILE A 161 -3.66 11.62 -0.29
C ILE A 161 -3.81 11.13 1.14
N LYS A 162 -4.71 10.17 1.32
CA LYS A 162 -4.84 9.38 2.53
C LYS A 162 -4.13 8.05 2.29
N LEU A 163 -3.11 7.78 3.11
CA LEU A 163 -2.44 6.50 3.19
C LEU A 163 -3.16 5.65 4.24
N MET A 164 -3.43 4.40 3.94
CA MET A 164 -4.10 3.47 4.87
C MET A 164 -3.29 2.19 4.98
N SER A 165 -3.30 1.58 6.17
CA SER A 165 -2.73 0.26 6.41
C SER A 165 -3.47 -0.82 5.61
N GLU A 166 -2.84 -1.97 5.49
CA GLU A 166 -3.35 -3.18 4.84
C GLU A 166 -4.71 -3.64 5.40
N ASN A 167 -4.93 -3.44 6.70
CA ASN A 167 -6.19 -3.74 7.39
C ASN A 167 -7.17 -2.55 7.47
N GLY A 168 -6.74 -1.34 7.07
CA GLY A 168 -7.54 -0.11 7.10
C GLY A 168 -7.79 0.51 8.48
N GLU A 169 -7.28 -0.09 9.56
CA GLU A 169 -7.47 0.41 10.92
C GLU A 169 -6.65 1.68 11.19
N SER A 170 -5.57 1.87 10.46
CA SER A 170 -4.68 3.02 10.58
C SER A 170 -4.62 3.80 9.28
N SER A 171 -4.57 5.13 9.41
CA SER A 171 -4.34 5.99 8.26
C SER A 171 -3.48 7.20 8.61
N LEU A 172 -2.72 7.65 7.62
CA LEU A 172 -1.92 8.86 7.65
C LEU A 172 -2.39 9.79 6.54
N LEU A 173 -2.56 11.06 6.87
CA LEU A 173 -2.81 12.11 5.87
C LEU A 173 -1.47 12.66 5.41
N SER A 174 -1.28 12.72 4.08
CA SER A 174 -0.09 13.30 3.48
C SER A 174 -0.50 14.25 2.36
N ALA A 175 -0.01 15.48 2.42
CA ALA A 175 -0.07 16.42 1.31
C ALA A 175 1.24 16.32 0.51
N ARG A 176 1.16 16.07 -0.80
CA ARG A 176 2.33 16.04 -1.67
C ARG A 176 2.33 17.23 -2.62
N CYS A 177 3.46 17.93 -2.70
CA CYS A 177 3.75 18.89 -3.76
C CYS A 177 4.11 18.15 -5.05
N ALA A 178 3.27 18.24 -6.08
CA ALA A 178 3.68 17.93 -7.45
C ALA A 178 2.64 18.48 -8.42
N VAL A 179 2.71 19.76 -8.75
CA VAL A 179 2.03 20.25 -9.96
C VAL A 179 3.06 20.62 -10.99
N LYS A 180 3.32 19.66 -11.87
CA LYS A 180 3.38 19.96 -13.29
C LYS A 180 2.04 19.55 -13.88
N PRO A 181 1.47 20.34 -14.81
CA PRO A 181 0.14 20.10 -15.33
C PRO A 181 0.13 18.75 -16.04
N VAL A 182 -0.62 17.79 -15.49
CA VAL A 182 -1.01 16.59 -16.23
C VAL A 182 -2.06 17.07 -17.21
N ARG A 183 -1.67 17.20 -18.49
CA ARG A 183 -2.63 17.33 -19.58
C ARG A 183 -3.54 16.10 -19.52
N GLU A 184 -4.84 16.37 -19.37
CA GLU A 184 -5.96 15.47 -19.59
C GLU A 184 -5.78 14.03 -19.05
N ILE A 185 -6.14 13.84 -17.77
CA ILE A 185 -6.69 12.55 -17.36
C ILE A 185 -8.09 12.51 -17.96
N GLY A 186 -8.16 12.05 -19.22
CA GLY A 186 -9.41 11.86 -19.94
C GLY A 186 -10.37 11.02 -19.11
N GLN A 187 -11.58 11.56 -18.93
CA GLN A 187 -12.75 10.77 -18.56
C GLN A 187 -13.04 9.80 -19.72
N SER A 188 -12.38 8.65 -19.77
CA SER A 188 -12.82 7.56 -20.63
C SER A 188 -12.45 6.22 -20.05
N HIS A 189 -13.49 5.48 -19.64
CA HIS A 189 -13.51 4.05 -19.32
C HIS A 189 -12.67 3.65 -18.10
N ARG A 190 -13.37 3.23 -17.03
CA ARG A 190 -12.79 2.66 -15.81
C ARG A 190 -11.76 1.57 -16.16
N PRO A 191 -10.52 1.68 -15.67
CA PRO A 191 -9.71 0.51 -15.39
C PRO A 191 -9.42 0.47 -13.88
N ALA A 192 -9.63 -0.67 -13.25
CA ALA A 192 -9.37 -0.91 -11.83
C ALA A 192 -7.90 -0.68 -11.40
N LEU A 193 -6.98 -0.50 -12.36
CA LEU A 193 -5.55 -0.28 -12.16
C LEU A 193 -5.14 1.03 -11.45
N ALA A 194 -6.02 2.03 -11.34
CA ALA A 194 -5.65 3.27 -10.65
C ALA A 194 -5.58 3.13 -9.12
N GLN A 195 -6.16 2.05 -8.54
CA GLN A 195 -6.06 1.75 -7.11
C GLN A 195 -4.96 0.73 -6.79
N SER A 196 -4.56 -0.07 -7.77
CA SER A 196 -3.63 -1.21 -7.58
C SER A 196 -2.28 -1.02 -8.26
N ALA A 197 -2.07 0.06 -9.01
CA ALA A 197 -0.74 0.54 -9.29
C ALA A 197 -0.12 0.97 -7.97
N LEU A 198 0.48 0.00 -7.26
CA LEU A 198 1.64 0.19 -6.41
C LEU A 198 2.63 0.98 -7.27
N LYS A 199 2.49 2.31 -7.27
CA LYS A 199 3.65 3.17 -7.30
C LYS A 199 4.44 2.64 -6.13
N ARG A 200 5.51 1.90 -6.44
CA ARG A 200 6.64 1.74 -5.55
C ARG A 200 7.07 3.16 -5.24
N ILE A 201 6.42 3.79 -4.27
CA ILE A 201 6.94 4.96 -3.59
C ILE A 201 7.98 4.35 -2.68
N ASP A 202 9.11 3.97 -3.29
CA ASP A 202 10.35 3.69 -2.59
C ASP A 202 10.88 5.04 -2.14
N ARG A 203 10.15 5.64 -1.19
CA ARG A 203 10.52 6.89 -0.56
C ARG A 203 10.46 6.63 0.91
N ARG A 204 11.65 6.34 1.43
CA ARG A 204 12.10 6.73 2.76
C ARG A 204 11.30 7.95 3.24
N ILE A 205 10.35 7.73 4.15
CA ILE A 205 9.60 8.81 4.77
C ILE A 205 10.62 9.63 5.60
N PRO A 206 10.88 10.90 5.27
CA PRO A 206 11.77 11.72 6.08
C PRO A 206 11.15 11.93 7.47
N PRO A 207 11.95 12.14 8.53
CA PRO A 207 11.44 12.40 9.86
C PRO A 207 10.47 13.58 9.83
N VAL A 208 9.25 13.36 10.31
CA VAL A 208 8.23 14.39 10.41
C VAL A 208 8.64 15.32 11.54
N SER A 209 9.17 16.50 11.21
CA SER A 209 9.34 17.58 12.19
C SER A 209 7.98 18.18 12.52
N CYS A 210 7.24 17.54 13.45
CA CYS A 210 6.11 18.19 14.10
C CYS A 210 6.63 19.25 15.06
N SER A 211 6.74 20.50 14.59
CA SER A 211 6.81 21.67 15.46
C SER A 211 5.45 21.86 16.15
N SER A 212 5.29 21.27 17.34
CA SER A 212 4.16 21.56 18.22
C SER A 212 4.39 22.92 18.91
N LYS A 213 3.70 23.95 18.46
CA LYS A 213 3.45 25.17 19.26
C LYS A 213 1.98 25.54 19.22
N ALA A 214 1.23 24.93 20.13
CA ALA A 214 0.06 25.49 20.83
C ALA A 214 -0.22 24.48 21.97
N GLY A 215 0.14 24.72 23.23
CA GLY A 215 0.06 25.96 23.98
C GLY A 215 -1.24 25.93 24.80
N ASN A 216 -1.17 25.25 25.95
CA ASN A 216 -2.09 25.26 27.10
C ASN A 216 -3.38 26.11 26.99
N LEU A 217 -4.54 25.46 27.16
CA LEU A 217 -5.68 26.12 27.82
C LEU A 217 -6.61 25.11 28.52
N ILE A 218 -6.21 24.58 29.68
CA ILE A 218 -7.16 24.06 30.69
C ILE A 218 -6.65 24.44 32.10
N ARG A 219 -7.58 24.98 32.91
CA ARG A 219 -7.55 25.42 34.35
C ARG A 219 -7.49 26.95 34.47
N ARG A 220 -8.37 27.65 35.22
CA ARG A 220 -9.33 27.28 36.29
C ARG A 220 -10.34 28.44 36.48
N ARG A 221 -11.57 28.07 36.86
CA ARG A 221 -12.60 28.74 37.72
C ARG A 221 -12.56 30.27 37.86
N ASP A 222 -13.73 30.91 37.71
CA ASP A 222 -14.30 31.60 38.87
C ASP A 222 -15.83 31.68 38.88
N ARG A 223 -16.37 31.59 40.11
CA ARG A 223 -17.78 31.83 40.46
C ARG A 223 -17.95 33.32 40.70
N SER A 224 -18.94 33.96 40.07
CA SER A 224 -19.55 35.18 40.61
C SER A 224 -20.94 35.42 40.02
N LEU A 225 -21.92 35.44 40.92
CA LEU A 225 -23.29 35.93 40.73
C LEU A 225 -23.30 37.40 40.26
N PRO A 226 -24.43 37.89 39.70
CA PRO A 226 -24.87 39.26 39.95
C PRO A 226 -26.17 39.30 40.75
N ARG A 227 -26.18 40.16 41.79
CA ARG A 227 -27.37 40.73 42.44
C ARG A 227 -27.66 42.11 41.82
N GLY A 228 -28.95 42.45 41.71
CA GLY A 228 -29.53 43.81 41.59
C GLY A 228 -29.46 44.41 40.18
N SER A 229 -30.43 45.16 39.66
CA SER A 229 -31.53 45.98 40.22
C SER A 229 -32.48 46.25 39.02
N GLN A 230 -33.79 46.46 39.11
CA GLN A 230 -34.60 47.42 39.86
C GLN A 230 -36.03 46.89 40.00
#